data_AF-A0A960HSW9-F1
#
_entry.id   AF-A0A960HSW9-F1
#
_cell.length_a   1.000
_cell.length_b   1.000
_cell.length_c   1.000
_cell.angle_alpha   90.00
_cell.angle_beta   90.00
_cell.angle_gamma   90.00
#
_symmetry.space_group_name_H-M   'P 1'
#
loop_
_entity.id
_entity.type
_entity.pdbx_description
1 polymer ?
#
loop_
_entity_poly.entity_id
_entity_poly.type
_entity_poly.pdbx_seq_one_letter_code
_entity_poly.pdbx_strand_id
1 'polypeptide(L)'
;TDVRLLARVTSHIHAVGGRAILVGDHHQLPEIDAGGGFEAAATRTTTIATLTENRRQHEPWEQAALAELRAGSVPTAARAYLDHDRVLVTADRQAMVDAAIDAWHTARGAGRDVVLLAGTNELVDVLNDAARRALIDAGELPAAVDGTYGTRSYRIGERVVLRRNSTLAHTLDQQQITVSNGQTGTITAIDHDRLTIRRDHDHELVTVDRRYLNAGGRVDHAYALTTTRAQGG
;
A
#
# COMPACT_ATOMS: atom_id res chain seq x y z
N THR A 1 -9.72 -0.53 -13.95
CA THR A 1 -9.51 -0.50 -15.40
C THR A 1 -10.69 0.15 -16.07
N ASP A 2 -10.59 1.47 -16.31
CA ASP A 2 -11.51 2.19 -17.18
C ASP A 2 -11.81 1.39 -18.46
N VAL A 3 -13.08 1.04 -18.67
CA VAL A 3 -13.57 0.23 -19.78
C VAL A 3 -13.13 0.81 -21.13
N ARG A 4 -13.01 2.14 -21.24
CA ARG A 4 -12.57 2.82 -22.46
C ARG A 4 -11.09 2.62 -22.72
N LEU A 5 -10.27 2.65 -21.68
CA LEU A 5 -8.84 2.35 -21.78
C LEU A 5 -8.62 0.89 -22.19
N LEU A 6 -9.34 -0.04 -21.56
CA LEU A 6 -9.28 -1.46 -21.88
C LEU A 6 -9.66 -1.72 -23.33
N ALA A 7 -10.78 -1.17 -23.79
CA ALA A 7 -11.23 -1.31 -25.19
C ALA A 7 -10.21 -0.74 -26.18
N ARG A 8 -9.66 0.45 -25.92
CA ARG A 8 -8.67 1.08 -26.82
C ARG A 8 -7.41 0.23 -26.96
N VAL A 9 -6.89 -0.29 -25.85
CA VAL A 9 -5.66 -1.11 -25.84
C VAL A 9 -5.90 -2.45 -26.53
N THR A 10 -6.99 -3.16 -26.21
CA THR A 10 -7.29 -4.46 -26.82
C THR A 10 -7.60 -4.34 -28.31
N SER A 11 -8.33 -3.31 -28.74
CA SER A 11 -8.58 -3.04 -30.16
C SER A 11 -7.28 -2.80 -30.93
N HIS A 12 -6.33 -2.05 -30.36
CA HIS A 12 -5.04 -1.80 -31.01
C HIS A 12 -4.21 -3.08 -31.14
N ILE A 13 -4.11 -3.87 -30.07
CA ILE A 13 -3.39 -5.15 -30.06
C ILE A 13 -3.98 -6.10 -31.11
N HIS A 14 -5.30 -6.17 -31.20
CA HIS A 14 -5.96 -7.00 -32.20
C HIS A 14 -5.71 -6.51 -33.63
N ALA A 15 -5.73 -5.19 -33.86
CA ALA A 15 -5.50 -4.60 -35.18
C ALA A 15 -4.10 -4.91 -35.74
N VAL A 16 -3.10 -5.11 -34.88
CA VAL A 16 -1.74 -5.50 -35.26
C VAL A 16 -1.50 -7.02 -35.23
N GLY A 17 -2.56 -7.83 -35.06
CA GLY A 17 -2.47 -9.30 -35.02
C GLY A 17 -1.88 -9.86 -33.71
N GLY A 18 -1.78 -9.03 -32.67
CA GLY A 18 -1.31 -9.44 -31.35
C GLY A 18 -2.36 -10.19 -30.54
N ARG A 19 -1.93 -10.79 -29.43
CA ARG A 19 -2.81 -11.45 -28.45
C ARG A 19 -2.74 -10.71 -27.12
N ALA A 20 -3.90 -10.49 -26.50
CA ALA A 20 -4.01 -9.93 -25.16
C ALA A 20 -4.51 -11.00 -24.20
N ILE A 21 -3.85 -11.16 -23.05
CA ILE A 21 -4.32 -11.99 -21.95
C ILE A 21 -4.65 -11.03 -20.81
N LEU A 22 -5.89 -11.08 -20.32
CA LEU A 22 -6.34 -10.30 -19.17
C LEU A 22 -6.19 -11.15 -17.92
N VAL A 23 -5.45 -10.62 -16.93
CA VAL A 23 -5.25 -11.26 -15.63
C VAL A 23 -5.74 -10.31 -14.56
N GLY A 24 -6.57 -10.80 -13.64
CA GLY A 24 -7.19 -10.00 -12.59
C GLY A 24 -8.10 -10.85 -11.72
N ASP A 25 -8.55 -10.28 -10.60
CA ASP A 25 -9.48 -10.91 -9.68
C ASP A 25 -10.76 -10.07 -9.65
N HIS A 26 -11.86 -10.65 -10.13
CA HIS A 26 -13.17 -9.99 -10.22
C HIS A 26 -13.87 -9.84 -8.86
N HIS A 27 -13.32 -10.43 -7.79
CA HIS A 27 -13.78 -10.25 -6.42
C HIS A 27 -12.96 -9.21 -5.63
N GLN A 28 -11.97 -8.55 -6.24
CA GLN A 28 -11.31 -7.39 -5.60
C GLN A 28 -12.26 -6.19 -5.52
N LEU A 29 -11.93 -5.22 -4.65
CA LEU A 29 -12.79 -4.05 -4.42
C LEU A 29 -13.12 -3.37 -5.77
N PRO A 30 -14.37 -2.89 -5.94
CA PRO A 30 -14.77 -2.25 -7.18
C PRO A 30 -13.86 -1.07 -7.49
N GLU A 31 -13.56 -0.92 -8.77
CA GLU A 31 -12.66 0.09 -9.29
C GLU A 31 -13.14 1.51 -8.91
N ILE A 32 -12.19 2.45 -8.76
CA ILE A 32 -12.50 3.86 -8.43
C ILE A 32 -13.24 4.57 -9.59
N ASP A 33 -13.01 4.13 -10.82
CA ASP A 33 -13.77 4.54 -12.02
C ASP A 33 -14.87 3.53 -12.35
N ALA A 34 -15.73 3.83 -13.34
CA ALA A 34 -16.84 2.97 -13.79
C ALA A 34 -16.39 1.49 -14.00
N GLY A 35 -16.57 0.69 -12.95
CA GLY A 35 -16.08 -0.68 -12.86
C GLY A 35 -16.86 -1.66 -13.74
N GLY A 36 -16.42 -2.92 -13.74
CA GLY A 36 -17.09 -4.02 -14.44
C GLY A 36 -16.49 -4.37 -15.82
N GLY A 37 -15.45 -3.66 -16.28
CA GLY A 37 -14.77 -4.00 -17.54
C GLY A 37 -14.11 -5.38 -17.53
N PHE A 38 -13.48 -5.74 -16.41
CA PHE A 38 -12.86 -7.05 -16.24
C PHE A 38 -13.91 -8.17 -16.10
N GLU A 39 -14.96 -7.94 -15.31
CA GLU A 39 -16.09 -8.88 -15.17
C GLU A 39 -16.78 -9.12 -16.52
N ALA A 40 -17.02 -8.07 -17.31
CA ALA A 40 -17.61 -8.18 -18.65
C ALA A 40 -16.69 -8.91 -19.63
N ALA A 41 -15.36 -8.75 -19.53
CA ALA A 41 -14.40 -9.48 -20.36
C ALA A 41 -14.26 -10.95 -19.95
N ALA A 42 -14.28 -11.23 -18.64
CA ALA A 42 -14.23 -12.57 -18.06
C ALA A 42 -15.49 -13.37 -18.41
N THR A 43 -16.67 -12.75 -18.44
CA THR A 43 -17.93 -13.44 -18.76
C THR A 43 -18.19 -13.63 -20.27
N ARG A 44 -17.48 -12.90 -21.14
CA ARG A 44 -17.71 -12.90 -22.61
C ARG A 44 -16.60 -13.54 -23.44
N THR A 45 -15.53 -14.04 -22.81
CA THR A 45 -14.42 -14.70 -23.50
C THR A 45 -14.58 -16.22 -23.48
N THR A 46 -14.27 -16.90 -24.59
CA THR A 46 -14.41 -18.36 -24.75
C THR A 46 -13.28 -19.18 -24.10
N THR A 47 -12.22 -18.53 -23.61
CA THR A 47 -11.11 -19.18 -22.89
C THR A 47 -10.87 -18.46 -21.57
N ILE A 48 -11.47 -18.97 -20.50
CA ILE A 48 -11.29 -18.48 -19.14
C ILE A 48 -10.50 -19.55 -18.37
N ALA A 49 -9.35 -19.18 -17.84
CA ALA A 49 -8.61 -20.01 -16.90
C ALA A 49 -8.73 -19.39 -15.51
N THR A 50 -9.38 -20.10 -14.59
CA THR A 50 -9.51 -19.66 -13.20
C THR A 50 -8.38 -20.28 -12.39
N LEU A 51 -7.53 -19.45 -11.78
CA LEU A 51 -6.56 -19.91 -10.80
C LEU A 51 -7.29 -20.15 -9.47
N THR A 52 -7.49 -21.42 -9.12
CA THR A 52 -8.20 -21.83 -7.89
C THR A 52 -7.26 -22.11 -6.73
N GLU A 53 -5.99 -22.43 -7.00
CA GLU A 53 -5.01 -22.77 -5.98
C GLU A 53 -4.55 -21.54 -5.19
N ASN A 54 -4.76 -21.56 -3.88
CA ASN A 54 -4.15 -20.61 -2.98
C ASN A 54 -2.69 -21.00 -2.71
N ARG A 55 -1.75 -20.17 -3.15
CA ARG A 55 -0.30 -20.39 -2.94
C ARG A 55 0.31 -19.47 -1.90
N ARG A 56 -0.44 -18.50 -1.38
CA ARG A 56 0.04 -17.50 -0.41
C ARG A 56 -0.22 -17.94 1.03
N GLN A 57 -1.37 -18.55 1.29
CA GLN A 57 -1.72 -19.11 2.58
C GLN A 57 -1.26 -20.57 2.65
N HIS A 58 -0.41 -20.87 3.62
CA HIS A 58 0.11 -22.23 3.84
C HIS A 58 -0.79 -23.06 4.75
N GLU A 59 -1.54 -22.41 5.64
CA GLU A 59 -2.38 -23.09 6.61
C GLU A 59 -3.69 -23.59 5.98
N PRO A 60 -4.03 -24.89 6.09
CA PRO A 60 -5.24 -25.44 5.50
C PRO A 60 -6.52 -24.76 5.98
N TRP A 61 -6.58 -24.35 7.25
CA TRP A 61 -7.73 -23.65 7.82
C TRP A 61 -7.94 -22.28 7.16
N GLU A 62 -6.86 -21.58 6.82
CA GLU A 62 -6.93 -20.24 6.23
C GLU A 62 -7.35 -20.32 4.76
N GLN A 63 -6.89 -21.36 4.04
CA GLN A 63 -7.36 -21.65 2.69
C GLN A 63 -8.88 -21.93 2.67
N ALA A 64 -9.38 -22.72 3.62
CA ALA A 64 -10.81 -23.00 3.76
C ALA A 64 -11.62 -21.73 4.11
N ALA A 65 -11.13 -20.92 5.06
CA ALA A 65 -11.76 -19.65 5.41
C ALA A 65 -11.86 -18.68 4.22
N LEU A 66 -10.81 -18.60 3.39
CA LEU A 66 -10.82 -17.79 2.17
C LEU A 66 -11.75 -18.32 1.09
N ALA A 67 -11.92 -19.65 0.99
CA ALA A 67 -12.89 -20.25 0.09
C ALA A 67 -14.33 -19.89 0.50
N GLU A 68 -14.65 -19.95 1.79
CA GLU A 68 -15.93 -19.49 2.35
C GLU A 68 -16.16 -18.01 2.06
N LEU A 69 -15.15 -17.16 2.23
CA LEU A 69 -15.24 -15.74 1.92
C LEU A 69 -15.56 -15.50 0.44
N ARG A 70 -14.91 -16.22 -0.48
CA ARG A 70 -15.19 -16.17 -1.93
C ARG A 70 -16.60 -16.64 -2.28
N ALA A 71 -17.11 -17.65 -1.57
CA ALA A 71 -18.47 -18.14 -1.73
C ALA A 71 -19.55 -17.20 -1.12
N GLY A 72 -19.14 -16.09 -0.48
CA GLY A 72 -20.05 -15.14 0.17
C GLY A 72 -20.44 -15.52 1.61
N SER A 73 -19.85 -16.59 2.16
CA SER A 73 -20.08 -17.10 3.52
C SER A 73 -19.21 -16.36 4.54
N VAL A 74 -19.39 -15.03 4.61
CA VAL A 74 -18.59 -14.12 5.47
C VAL A 74 -18.59 -14.55 6.95
N PRO A 75 -19.72 -14.96 7.58
CA PRO A 75 -19.73 -15.35 8.99
C PRO A 75 -18.86 -16.57 9.30
N THR A 76 -18.83 -17.56 8.38
CA THR A 76 -18.03 -18.78 8.54
C THR A 76 -16.55 -18.46 8.46
N ALA A 77 -16.15 -17.66 7.45
CA ALA A 77 -14.79 -17.18 7.32
C ALA A 77 -14.35 -16.38 8.56
N ALA A 78 -15.16 -15.42 9.00
CA ALA A 78 -14.87 -14.58 10.16
C ALA A 78 -14.67 -15.40 11.45
N ARG A 79 -15.52 -16.41 11.68
CA ARG A 79 -15.36 -17.31 12.82
C ARG A 79 -14.07 -18.12 12.74
N ALA A 80 -13.70 -18.64 11.58
CA ALA A 80 -12.42 -19.34 11.42
C ALA A 80 -11.21 -18.45 11.79
N TYR A 81 -11.22 -17.17 11.40
CA TYR A 81 -10.17 -16.23 11.80
C TYR A 81 -10.18 -15.89 13.31
N LEU A 82 -11.36 -15.85 13.95
CA LEU A 82 -11.47 -15.69 15.40
C LEU A 82 -10.93 -16.92 16.14
N ASP A 83 -11.32 -18.12 15.72
CA ASP A 83 -10.94 -19.39 16.36
C ASP A 83 -9.42 -19.68 16.28
N HIS A 84 -8.71 -19.01 15.36
CA HIS A 84 -7.26 -19.14 15.16
C HIS A 84 -6.48 -17.89 15.60
N ASP A 85 -7.06 -17.06 16.49
CA ASP A 85 -6.43 -15.87 17.07
C ASP A 85 -5.89 -14.87 16.02
N ARG A 86 -6.55 -14.81 14.86
CA ARG A 86 -6.20 -13.87 13.78
C ARG A 86 -7.06 -12.61 13.76
N VAL A 87 -8.11 -12.58 14.56
CA VAL A 87 -8.92 -11.38 14.81
C VAL A 87 -8.94 -11.12 16.31
N LEU A 88 -8.41 -9.96 16.69
CA LEU A 88 -8.49 -9.46 18.06
C LEU A 88 -9.63 -8.44 18.16
N VAL A 89 -10.56 -8.67 19.09
CA VAL A 89 -11.62 -7.71 19.42
C VAL A 89 -11.20 -6.94 20.66
N THR A 90 -11.14 -5.61 20.56
CA THR A 90 -10.78 -4.73 21.66
C THR A 90 -11.99 -3.96 22.19
N ALA A 91 -11.91 -3.46 23.42
CA ALA A 91 -13.00 -2.74 24.07
C ALA A 91 -13.32 -1.40 23.37
N ASP A 92 -12.30 -0.72 22.86
CA ASP A 92 -12.44 0.57 22.19
C ASP A 92 -11.35 0.78 21.12
N ARG A 93 -11.43 1.96 20.46
CA ARG A 93 -10.53 2.36 19.38
C ARG A 93 -9.09 2.60 19.86
N GLN A 94 -8.88 3.06 21.08
CA GLN A 94 -7.53 3.30 21.60
C GLN A 94 -6.85 1.96 21.87
N ALA A 95 -7.53 1.04 22.55
CA ALA A 95 -7.06 -0.32 22.78
C ALA A 95 -6.78 -1.07 21.46
N MET A 96 -7.59 -0.83 20.42
CA MET A 96 -7.35 -1.38 19.07
C MET A 96 -6.03 -0.86 18.48
N VAL A 97 -5.77 0.44 18.58
CA VAL A 97 -4.54 1.05 18.07
C VAL A 97 -3.33 0.51 18.82
N ASP A 98 -3.38 0.47 20.15
CA ASP A 98 -2.27 -0.01 20.97
C ASP A 98 -1.95 -1.48 20.66
N ALA A 99 -2.97 -2.35 20.59
CA ALA A 99 -2.77 -3.75 20.23
C ALA A 99 -2.23 -3.93 18.80
N ALA A 100 -2.66 -3.10 17.85
CA ALA A 100 -2.15 -3.13 16.48
C ALA A 100 -0.67 -2.71 16.41
N ILE A 101 -0.28 -1.69 17.17
CA ILE A 101 1.11 -1.23 17.26
C ILE A 101 2.00 -2.28 17.93
N ASP A 102 1.54 -2.91 19.02
CA ASP A 102 2.29 -3.97 19.70
C ASP A 102 2.53 -5.18 18.78
N ALA A 103 1.48 -5.62 18.07
CA ALA A 103 1.58 -6.72 17.12
C ALA A 103 2.52 -6.38 15.95
N TRP A 104 2.41 -5.16 15.42
CA TRP A 104 3.27 -4.66 14.35
C TRP A 104 4.74 -4.56 14.79
N HIS A 105 5.01 -3.97 15.96
CA HIS A 105 6.35 -3.82 16.51
C HIS A 105 6.99 -5.18 16.79
N THR A 106 6.24 -6.10 17.40
CA THR A 106 6.68 -7.49 17.64
C THR A 106 7.02 -8.21 16.33
N ALA A 107 6.15 -8.12 15.33
CA ALA A 107 6.39 -8.77 14.04
C ALA A 107 7.61 -8.19 13.30
N ARG A 108 7.80 -6.87 13.36
CA ARG A 108 9.01 -6.18 12.87
C ARG A 108 10.27 -6.64 13.59
N GLY A 109 10.23 -6.72 14.91
CA GLY A 109 11.35 -7.21 15.73
C GLY A 109 11.74 -8.65 15.38
N ALA A 110 10.78 -9.47 14.92
CA ALA A 110 11.01 -10.81 14.40
C ALA A 110 11.49 -10.84 12.92
N GLY A 111 11.79 -9.69 12.32
CA GLY A 111 12.28 -9.57 10.94
C GLY A 111 11.21 -9.76 9.86
N ARG A 112 9.92 -9.71 10.22
CA ARG A 112 8.83 -9.83 9.25
C ARG A 112 8.57 -8.50 8.56
N ASP A 113 8.30 -8.57 7.26
CA ASP A 113 7.76 -7.43 6.52
C ASP A 113 6.26 -7.33 6.80
N VAL A 114 5.87 -6.29 7.54
CA VAL A 114 4.48 -6.09 8.00
C VAL A 114 4.01 -4.66 7.75
N VAL A 115 2.74 -4.56 7.36
CA VAL A 115 2.07 -3.30 7.06
C VAL A 115 0.81 -3.16 7.90
N LEU A 116 0.57 -1.97 8.45
CA LEU A 116 -0.69 -1.63 9.10
C LEU A 116 -1.69 -1.14 8.05
N LEU A 117 -2.88 -1.71 8.03
CA LEU A 117 -3.94 -1.33 7.10
C LEU A 117 -5.16 -0.81 7.84
N ALA A 118 -5.75 0.27 7.32
CA ALA A 118 -6.96 0.86 7.88
C ALA A 118 -7.97 1.26 6.79
N GLY A 119 -9.24 1.31 7.16
CA GLY A 119 -10.32 1.69 6.24
C GLY A 119 -10.45 3.20 5.98
N THR A 120 -9.90 4.05 6.83
CA THR A 120 -10.04 5.52 6.73
C THR A 120 -8.68 6.22 6.82
N ASN A 121 -8.55 7.38 6.16
CA ASN A 121 -7.33 8.19 6.26
C ASN A 121 -7.09 8.68 7.70
N GLU A 122 -8.15 9.01 8.44
CA GLU A 122 -8.04 9.43 9.85
C GLU A 122 -7.40 8.33 10.71
N LEU A 123 -7.82 7.06 10.53
CA LEU A 123 -7.22 5.95 11.26
C LEU A 123 -5.79 5.65 10.78
N VAL A 124 -5.49 5.85 9.50
CA VAL A 124 -4.11 5.77 8.98
C VAL A 124 -3.21 6.81 9.67
N ASP A 125 -3.67 8.05 9.82
CA ASP A 125 -2.90 9.11 10.48
C ASP A 125 -2.65 8.75 11.96
N VAL A 126 -3.68 8.29 12.67
CA VAL A 126 -3.55 7.83 14.07
C VAL A 126 -2.54 6.68 14.20
N LEU A 127 -2.60 5.68 13.30
CA LEU A 127 -1.68 4.54 13.31
C LEU A 127 -0.24 4.96 12.95
N ASN A 128 -0.07 5.87 11.99
CA ASN A 128 1.25 6.39 11.62
C ASN A 128 1.89 7.13 12.80
N ASP A 129 1.14 7.98 13.49
CA ASP A 129 1.65 8.70 14.66
C ASP A 129 1.95 7.76 15.84
N ALA A 130 1.12 6.74 16.05
CA ALA A 130 1.36 5.73 17.07
C ALA A 130 2.60 4.87 16.77
N ALA A 131 2.77 4.42 15.52
CA ALA A 131 3.95 3.69 15.09
C ALA A 131 5.24 4.51 15.26
N ARG A 132 5.20 5.81 14.91
CA ARG A 132 6.35 6.71 15.10
C ARG A 132 6.72 6.88 16.56
N ARG A 133 5.73 7.08 17.44
CA ARG A 133 5.95 7.17 18.89
C ARG A 133 6.60 5.89 19.43
N ALA A 134 6.07 4.72 19.07
CA ALA A 134 6.65 3.44 19.48
C ALA A 134 8.10 3.27 19.03
N LEU A 135 8.45 3.68 17.80
CA LEU A 135 9.83 3.63 17.32
C LEU A 135 10.76 4.62 18.05
N ILE A 136 10.26 5.80 18.42
CA ILE A 136 11.02 6.77 19.21
C ILE A 136 11.27 6.23 20.62
N ASP A 137 10.24 5.68 21.26
CA ASP A 137 10.31 5.12 22.61
C ASP A 137 11.24 3.89 22.66
N ALA A 138 11.29 3.11 21.57
CA ALA A 138 12.23 2.00 21.40
C ALA A 138 13.66 2.43 21.03
N GLY A 139 13.91 3.73 20.77
CA GLY A 139 15.20 4.24 20.33
C GLY A 139 15.58 3.89 18.89
N GLU A 140 14.63 3.38 18.09
CA GLU A 140 14.81 3.09 16.66
C GLU A 140 14.69 4.35 15.79
N LEU A 141 14.03 5.39 16.29
CA LEU A 141 14.02 6.73 15.71
C LEU A 141 14.50 7.78 16.73
N PRO A 142 15.17 8.84 16.28
CA PRO A 142 15.60 9.91 17.19
C PRO A 142 14.39 10.65 17.79
N ALA A 143 14.47 11.07 19.04
CA ALA A 143 13.40 11.88 19.64
C ALA A 143 13.28 13.26 18.98
N ALA A 144 14.43 13.89 18.70
CA ALA A 144 14.52 15.16 17.98
C ALA A 144 14.07 15.00 16.52
N VAL A 145 13.50 16.06 15.96
CA VAL A 145 13.23 16.16 14.51
C VAL A 145 14.50 16.65 13.81
N ASP A 146 14.81 16.07 12.66
CA ASP A 146 16.01 16.44 11.88
C ASP A 146 15.73 17.62 10.94
N GLY A 147 14.46 17.83 10.55
CA GLY A 147 14.08 18.99 9.76
C GLY A 147 12.62 18.98 9.33
N THR A 148 12.26 19.95 8.50
CA THR A 148 10.90 20.12 7.99
C THR A 148 10.87 20.05 6.47
N TYR A 149 9.74 19.60 5.94
CA TYR A 149 9.47 19.65 4.52
C TYR A 149 8.00 20.00 4.30
N GLY A 150 7.74 21.17 3.72
CA GLY A 150 6.41 21.75 3.70
C GLY A 150 5.97 22.14 5.11
N THR A 151 4.82 21.61 5.55
CA THR A 151 4.26 21.90 6.88
C THR A 151 4.50 20.78 7.91
N ARG A 152 5.19 19.70 7.52
CA ARG A 152 5.46 18.54 8.38
C ARG A 152 6.93 18.50 8.79
N SER A 153 7.18 17.94 9.97
CA SER A 153 8.52 17.65 10.49
C SER A 153 8.83 16.17 10.31
N TYR A 154 10.08 15.88 9.95
CA TYR A 154 10.54 14.53 9.66
C TYR A 154 11.83 14.21 10.40
N ARG A 155 12.12 12.91 10.44
CA ARG A 155 13.38 12.35 10.94
C ARG A 155 14.03 11.49 9.87
N ILE A 156 15.35 11.45 9.89
CA ILE A 156 16.09 10.46 9.13
C ILE A 156 15.72 9.07 9.66
N GLY A 157 15.49 8.12 8.75
CA GLY A 157 15.00 6.78 9.07
C GLY A 157 13.48 6.63 9.02
N GLU A 158 12.70 7.71 8.88
CA GLU A 158 11.25 7.59 8.80
C GLU A 158 10.77 6.97 7.46
N ARG A 159 9.77 6.08 7.54
CA ARG A 159 9.04 5.57 6.37
C ARG A 159 8.05 6.62 5.86
N VAL A 160 8.10 6.89 4.57
CA VAL A 160 7.26 7.88 3.90
C VAL A 160 6.67 7.36 2.60
N VAL A 161 5.60 8.00 2.14
CA VAL A 161 4.91 7.75 0.88
C VAL A 161 4.73 9.05 0.11
N LEU A 162 5.05 9.01 -1.18
CA LEU A 162 4.84 10.11 -2.11
C LEU A 162 3.38 10.12 -2.55
N ARG A 163 2.74 11.30 -2.59
CA ARG A 163 1.29 11.43 -2.81
C ARG A 163 0.91 11.98 -4.18
N ARG A 164 1.90 12.09 -5.07
CA ARG A 164 1.72 12.68 -6.40
C ARG A 164 2.73 12.11 -7.39
N ASN A 165 2.24 11.76 -8.59
CA ASN A 165 3.08 11.48 -9.75
C ASN A 165 3.85 12.75 -10.15
N SER A 166 5.16 12.66 -10.35
CA SER A 166 5.98 13.81 -10.71
C SER A 166 7.27 13.40 -11.39
N THR A 167 7.69 14.18 -12.38
CA THR A 167 9.02 14.11 -13.02
C THR A 167 10.00 15.13 -12.44
N LEU A 168 9.59 15.84 -11.38
CA LEU A 168 10.40 16.90 -10.73
C LEU A 168 11.36 16.33 -9.69
N ALA A 169 11.36 15.01 -9.47
CA ALA A 169 12.31 14.37 -8.59
C ALA A 169 13.65 14.17 -9.32
N HIS A 170 14.72 14.08 -8.53
CA HIS A 170 16.07 13.87 -9.05
C HIS A 170 16.79 12.77 -8.27
N THR A 171 17.63 12.00 -8.95
CA THR A 171 18.64 11.13 -8.31
C THR A 171 19.75 11.97 -7.67
N LEU A 172 20.67 11.35 -6.93
CA LEU A 172 21.80 12.07 -6.32
C LEU A 172 22.74 12.72 -7.34
N ASP A 173 22.93 12.09 -8.50
CA ASP A 173 23.68 12.63 -9.64
C ASP A 173 22.86 13.62 -10.49
N GLN A 174 21.76 14.15 -9.93
CA GLN A 174 20.90 15.19 -10.50
C GLN A 174 20.14 14.79 -11.77
N GLN A 175 20.09 13.50 -12.13
CA GLN A 175 19.26 13.05 -13.24
C GLN A 175 17.78 13.13 -12.87
N GLN A 176 16.96 13.60 -13.82
CA GLN A 176 15.51 13.61 -13.62
C GLN A 176 14.97 12.19 -13.52
N ILE A 177 14.07 11.97 -12.57
CA ILE A 177 13.42 10.68 -12.37
C ILE A 177 11.94 10.88 -12.05
N THR A 178 11.13 9.94 -12.55
CA THR A 178 9.71 9.92 -12.24
C THR A 178 9.47 9.25 -10.89
N VAL A 179 8.73 9.92 -10.03
CA VAL A 179 8.14 9.35 -8.83
C VAL A 179 6.63 9.20 -9.00
N SER A 180 6.08 8.16 -8.39
CA SER A 180 4.65 7.82 -8.48
C SER A 180 3.94 8.07 -7.15
N ASN A 181 2.63 8.36 -7.23
CA ASN A 181 1.73 8.35 -6.08
C ASN A 181 1.63 6.93 -5.51
N GLY A 182 1.79 6.81 -4.19
CA GLY A 182 1.81 5.53 -3.49
C GLY A 182 3.21 4.95 -3.32
N GLN A 183 4.23 5.51 -3.98
CA GLN A 183 5.61 5.05 -3.85
C GLN A 183 6.14 5.29 -2.44
N THR A 184 6.59 4.22 -1.79
CA THR A 184 7.14 4.24 -0.43
C THR A 184 8.67 4.26 -0.43
N GLY A 185 9.22 4.74 0.68
CA GLY A 185 10.65 4.72 0.92
C GLY A 185 11.00 5.18 2.33
N THR A 186 12.29 5.25 2.59
CA THR A 186 12.87 5.69 3.88
C THR A 186 13.63 7.00 3.69
N ILE A 187 13.40 7.97 4.56
CA ILE A 187 14.18 9.22 4.55
C ILE A 187 15.63 8.92 4.93
N THR A 188 16.57 9.41 4.13
CA THR A 188 18.02 9.24 4.35
C THR A 188 18.75 10.56 4.58
N ALA A 189 18.20 11.66 4.05
CA ALA A 189 18.69 13.00 4.33
C ALA A 189 17.55 14.01 4.28
N ILE A 190 17.68 15.05 5.09
CA ILE A 190 16.79 16.21 5.11
C ILE A 190 17.67 17.45 4.98
N ASP A 191 17.37 18.26 3.98
CA ASP A 191 17.99 19.56 3.76
C ASP A 191 16.86 20.59 3.53
N HIS A 192 17.17 21.88 3.58
CA HIS A 192 16.20 22.97 3.51
C HIS A 192 15.24 22.79 2.32
N ASP A 193 13.98 22.43 2.62
CA ASP A 193 12.94 22.08 1.65
C ASP A 193 13.27 20.96 0.66
N ARG A 194 14.07 20.00 1.10
CA ARG A 194 14.50 18.86 0.29
C ARG A 194 14.51 17.59 1.15
N LEU A 195 13.88 16.54 0.64
CA LEU A 195 13.95 15.20 1.23
C LEU A 195 14.65 14.26 0.26
N THR A 196 15.66 13.55 0.75
CA THR A 196 16.24 12.41 0.05
C THR A 196 15.66 11.12 0.62
N ILE A 197 15.02 10.34 -0.24
CA ILE A 197 14.25 9.15 0.10
C ILE A 197 14.86 7.96 -0.64
N ARG A 198 15.23 6.92 0.10
CA ARG A 198 15.59 5.61 -0.46
C ARG A 198 14.33 4.82 -0.75
N ARG A 199 14.10 4.50 -2.02
CA ARG A 199 12.89 3.80 -2.49
C ARG A 199 12.89 2.34 -2.05
N ASP A 200 11.71 1.81 -1.75
CA ASP A 200 11.59 0.42 -1.32
C ASP A 200 11.82 -0.59 -2.47
N HIS A 201 11.37 -0.27 -3.69
CA HIS A 201 11.35 -1.22 -4.82
C HIS A 201 12.70 -1.42 -5.54
N ASP A 202 13.55 -0.39 -5.58
CA ASP A 202 14.83 -0.45 -6.29
C ASP A 202 16.01 0.14 -5.51
N HIS A 203 15.77 0.59 -4.27
CA HIS A 203 16.78 1.19 -3.40
C HIS A 203 17.46 2.46 -3.94
N GLU A 204 16.97 3.02 -5.04
CA GLU A 204 17.47 4.26 -5.62
C GLU A 204 17.18 5.43 -4.66
N LEU A 205 18.15 6.33 -4.53
CA LEU A 205 18.02 7.55 -3.74
C LEU A 205 17.42 8.64 -4.61
N VAL A 206 16.19 9.03 -4.29
CA VAL A 206 15.49 10.12 -4.98
C VAL A 206 15.29 11.30 -4.08
N THR A 207 15.38 12.46 -4.67
CA THR A 207 15.25 13.73 -3.99
C THR A 207 14.02 14.45 -4.48
N VAL A 208 13.15 14.81 -3.56
CA VAL A 208 12.00 15.70 -3.79
C VAL A 208 12.26 17.03 -3.10
N ASP A 209 12.04 18.12 -3.80
CA ASP A 209 12.30 19.47 -3.30
C ASP A 209 11.06 20.36 -3.35
N ARG A 210 11.22 21.64 -2.99
CA ARG A 210 10.15 22.65 -3.00
C ARG A 210 9.33 22.68 -4.29
N ARG A 211 9.88 22.33 -5.46
CA ARG A 211 9.14 22.27 -6.73
C ARG A 211 8.07 21.18 -6.70
N TYR A 212 8.37 20.03 -6.09
CA TYR A 212 7.40 18.97 -5.86
C TYR A 212 6.25 19.46 -4.97
N LEU A 213 6.55 20.18 -3.88
CA LEU A 213 5.54 20.77 -2.99
C LEU A 213 4.65 21.80 -3.71
N ASN A 214 5.27 22.70 -4.47
CA ASN A 214 4.58 23.76 -5.20
C ASN A 214 3.68 23.20 -6.31
N ALA A 215 4.05 22.06 -6.90
CA ALA A 215 3.20 21.32 -7.82
C ALA A 215 2.01 20.64 -7.11
N GLY A 216 1.85 20.78 -5.79
CA GLY A 216 0.81 20.12 -5.01
C GLY A 216 1.19 18.71 -4.56
N GLY A 217 2.47 18.34 -4.64
CA GLY A 217 3.00 17.11 -4.06
C GLY A 217 2.92 17.15 -2.52
N ARG A 218 2.76 15.97 -1.93
CA ARG A 218 2.79 15.75 -0.48
C ARG A 218 3.59 14.49 -0.18
N VAL A 219 4.19 14.47 1.00
CA VAL A 219 4.92 13.33 1.55
C VAL A 219 4.25 13.00 2.87
N ASP A 220 3.63 11.84 3.00
CA ASP A 220 3.01 11.39 4.24
C ASP A 220 3.81 10.23 4.83
N HIS A 221 3.52 9.83 6.07
CA HIS A 221 4.15 8.66 6.69
C HIS A 221 3.56 7.36 6.13
N ALA A 222 4.38 6.32 6.09
CA ALA A 222 4.06 5.05 5.44
C ALA A 222 4.26 3.82 6.36
N TYR A 223 3.93 3.97 7.64
CA TYR A 223 3.81 2.84 8.56
C TYR A 223 2.44 2.19 8.47
N ALA A 224 1.41 3.00 8.20
CA ALA A 224 0.06 2.57 7.92
C ALA A 224 -0.43 3.09 6.55
N LEU A 225 -1.26 2.30 5.88
CA LEU A 225 -1.85 2.59 4.57
C LEU A 225 -3.34 2.28 4.56
N THR A 226 -4.07 2.86 3.59
CA THR A 226 -5.47 2.50 3.39
C THR A 226 -5.58 1.15 2.68
N THR A 227 -6.59 0.33 2.99
CA THR A 227 -6.81 -0.98 2.33
C THR A 227 -6.86 -0.89 0.80
N THR A 228 -7.51 0.14 0.25
CA THR A 228 -7.56 0.40 -1.20
C THR A 228 -6.16 0.65 -1.81
N ARG A 229 -5.20 1.16 -1.03
CA ARG A 229 -3.83 1.43 -1.51
C ARG A 229 -2.93 0.20 -1.48
N ALA A 230 -3.20 -0.76 -0.60
CA ALA A 230 -2.41 -1.99 -0.49
C ALA A 230 -2.75 -3.03 -1.56
N GLN A 231 -3.80 -2.82 -2.37
CA GLN A 231 -4.22 -3.77 -3.41
C GLN A 231 -3.36 -3.72 -4.69
N GLY A 232 -2.52 -2.70 -4.85
CA GLY A 232 -1.64 -2.54 -6.03
C GLY A 232 -0.16 -2.33 -5.71
N GLY A 233 0.23 -2.55 -4.45
CA GLY A 233 1.62 -2.43 -3.96
C GLY A 233 2.34 -3.76 -3.99
#